data_AF-A0A962MJB8-F1
#
_entry.id   AF-A0A962MJB8-F1
#
_cell.length_a   1.000
_cell.length_b   1.000
_cell.length_c   1.000
_cell.angle_alpha   90.00
_cell.angle_beta   90.00
_cell.angle_gamma   90.00
#
_symmetry.space_group_name_H-M   'P 1'
#
loop_
_entity.id
_entity.type
_entity.pdbx_description
1 polymer ?
#
loop_
_entity_poly.entity_id
_entity_poly.type
_entity_poly.pdbx_seq_one_letter_code
_entity_poly.pdbx_strand_id
1 'polypeptide(L)'
;MTLIINNPDAAQFYVIDAGATVIEGVCSPGDTVASALPATVSATENEHLAALAAYSDQFPPLPDAGVWLEAGDKYSHAGGVLIVRQSHTRTEHDPATVPALFSVHREDADYLEWIAPEFVALGVIRIYGGQHYKCLQPHTTQPDWTPPATPALWAEYTPPVSGGEWVDSGETAIAFLGSQVIRVTDTAPFSADMQIRIGGVEAVVMQIHTPGVNGILVINPHIAVTGGEIIEIWQ
;
A
#
# COMPACT_ATOMS: atom_id res chain seq x y z
N MET A 1 15.25 21.11 -0.65
CA MET A 1 14.07 21.00 0.24
C MET A 1 14.43 19.93 1.24
N THR A 2 14.43 20.23 2.53
CA THR A 2 14.82 19.29 3.60
C THR A 2 13.64 18.38 3.92
N LEU A 3 13.80 17.05 3.86
CA LEU A 3 12.83 16.11 4.40
C LEU A 3 13.07 15.97 5.90
N ILE A 4 12.02 16.16 6.70
CA ILE A 4 12.00 15.77 8.12
C ILE A 4 10.80 14.85 8.32
N ILE A 5 11.06 13.57 8.58
CA ILE A 5 10.08 12.64 9.12
C ILE A 5 10.29 12.67 10.63
N ASN A 6 9.38 13.34 11.34
CA ASN A 6 9.48 13.52 12.78
C ASN A 6 8.39 12.72 13.47
N ASN A 7 8.79 11.72 14.27
CA ASN A 7 7.94 10.94 15.14
C ASN A 7 6.61 10.51 14.46
N PRO A 8 6.69 9.69 13.39
CA PRO A 8 5.51 9.34 12.63
C PRO A 8 4.55 8.51 13.51
N ASP A 9 3.24 8.69 13.30
CA ASP A 9 2.21 7.96 14.05
C ASP A 9 2.18 6.45 13.72
N ALA A 10 2.80 6.06 12.60
CA ALA A 10 2.99 4.68 12.15
C ALA A 10 4.36 4.52 11.47
N ALA A 11 4.84 3.29 11.35
CA ALA A 11 6.09 3.03 10.64
C ALA A 11 5.98 3.46 9.16
N GLN A 12 6.97 4.21 8.68
CA GLN A 12 7.04 4.71 7.31
C GLN A 12 8.37 4.29 6.68
N PHE A 13 8.33 3.90 5.41
CA PHE A 13 9.53 3.62 4.63
C PHE A 13 10.05 4.91 4.01
N TYR A 14 11.36 5.02 3.85
CA TYR A 14 11.97 6.13 3.14
C TYR A 14 13.02 5.65 2.14
N VAL A 15 13.17 6.42 1.06
CA VAL A 15 14.21 6.28 0.05
C VAL A 15 14.78 7.66 -0.21
N ILE A 16 16.08 7.84 0.01
CA ILE A 16 16.82 9.10 -0.19
C ILE A 16 17.81 8.87 -1.32
N ASP A 17 17.71 9.70 -2.36
CA ASP A 17 18.68 9.72 -3.45
C ASP A 17 19.92 10.53 -3.02
N ALA A 18 21.03 9.84 -2.80
CA ALA A 18 22.34 10.45 -2.54
C ALA A 18 23.26 10.41 -3.77
N GLY A 19 22.68 10.28 -4.97
CA GLY A 19 23.35 10.25 -6.26
C GLY A 19 23.98 8.89 -6.56
N ALA A 20 25.19 8.66 -6.07
CA ALA A 20 25.92 7.42 -6.30
C ALA A 20 25.41 6.23 -5.46
N THR A 21 24.64 6.53 -4.41
CA THR A 21 24.09 5.56 -3.47
C THR A 21 22.67 5.95 -3.11
N VAL A 22 21.81 4.96 -2.90
CA VAL A 22 20.49 5.10 -2.32
C VAL A 22 20.58 4.80 -0.83
N ILE A 23 19.99 5.67 -0.01
CA ILE A 23 19.83 5.43 1.42
C ILE A 23 18.37 5.09 1.65
N GLU A 24 18.10 3.95 2.24
CA GLU A 24 16.74 3.50 2.52
C GLU A 24 16.61 2.98 3.95
N GLY A 25 15.37 2.92 4.41
CA GLY A 25 15.06 2.28 5.68
C GLY A 25 13.63 2.53 6.13
N VAL A 26 13.40 2.26 7.40
CA VAL A 26 12.11 2.44 8.08
C VAL A 26 12.29 3.44 9.21
N CYS A 27 11.37 4.40 9.31
CA CYS A 27 11.22 5.31 10.44
C CYS A 27 10.01 4.85 11.26
N SER A 28 10.25 4.36 12.48
CA SER A 28 9.19 3.88 13.37
C SER A 28 8.64 4.99 14.26
N PRO A 29 7.48 4.82 14.90
CA PRO A 29 7.02 5.74 15.94
C PRO A 29 8.09 5.90 17.03
N GLY A 30 8.41 7.14 17.38
CA GLY A 30 9.52 7.50 18.27
C GLY A 30 10.84 7.82 17.57
N ASP A 31 11.01 7.43 16.30
CA ASP A 31 12.20 7.75 15.53
C ASP A 31 12.12 9.15 14.89
N THR A 32 13.26 9.67 14.46
CA THR A 32 13.32 10.88 13.63
C THR A 32 14.34 10.67 12.52
N VAL A 33 13.91 10.90 11.28
CA VAL A 33 14.78 10.91 10.10
C VAL A 33 14.77 12.32 9.52
N ALA A 34 15.95 12.92 9.42
CA ALA A 34 16.14 14.22 8.79
C ALA A 34 17.17 14.11 7.67
N SER A 35 16.82 14.62 6.49
CA SER A 35 17.72 14.65 5.34
C SER A 35 17.63 15.99 4.63
N ALA A 36 18.78 16.55 4.26
CA ALA A 36 18.85 17.71 3.38
C ALA A 36 18.63 17.34 1.90
N LEU A 37 18.62 16.04 1.58
CA LEU A 37 18.42 15.51 0.24
C LEU A 37 16.95 15.17 -0.03
N PRO A 38 16.51 15.17 -1.30
CA PRO A 38 15.18 14.70 -1.67
C PRO A 38 14.95 13.26 -1.21
N ALA A 39 13.73 12.97 -0.81
CA ALA A 39 13.35 11.67 -0.32
C ALA A 39 11.92 11.33 -0.69
N THR A 40 11.70 10.06 -1.00
CA THR A 40 10.38 9.47 -1.14
C THR A 40 10.01 8.82 0.18
N VAL A 41 8.80 9.08 0.66
CA VAL A 41 8.24 8.45 1.86
C VAL A 41 7.05 7.60 1.43
N SER A 42 7.01 6.38 1.92
CA SER A 42 5.99 5.38 1.56
C SER A 42 5.36 4.81 2.81
N ALA A 43 4.05 4.58 2.78
CA ALA A 43 3.32 4.02 3.91
C ALA A 43 3.36 2.49 3.91
N THR A 44 3.55 1.88 2.74
CA THR A 44 3.55 0.42 2.58
C THR A 44 4.88 -0.10 2.03
N GLU A 45 5.17 -1.38 2.30
CA GLU A 45 6.36 -2.04 1.76
C GLU A 45 6.27 -2.16 0.23
N ASN A 46 5.06 -2.28 -0.34
CA ASN A 46 4.87 -2.35 -1.78
C ASN A 46 5.23 -1.04 -2.49
N GLU A 47 4.78 0.10 -1.95
CA GLU A 47 5.17 1.44 -2.43
C GLU A 47 6.68 1.67 -2.27
N HIS A 48 7.26 1.17 -1.19
CA HIS A 48 8.70 1.25 -0.98
C HIS A 48 9.49 0.49 -2.04
N LEU A 49 9.08 -0.74 -2.37
CA LEU A 49 9.71 -1.52 -3.44
C LEU A 49 9.51 -0.87 -4.82
N ALA A 50 8.36 -0.24 -5.06
CA ALA A 50 8.12 0.57 -6.25
C ALA A 50 9.13 1.73 -6.36
N ALA A 51 9.34 2.47 -5.25
CA ALA A 51 10.29 3.57 -5.20
C ALA A 51 11.74 3.10 -5.39
N LEU A 52 12.09 1.93 -4.87
CA LEU A 52 13.43 1.34 -5.01
C LEU A 52 13.74 0.84 -6.43
N ALA A 53 12.73 0.58 -7.27
CA ALA A 53 12.94 0.06 -8.63
C ALA A 53 13.84 0.99 -9.48
N ALA A 54 13.71 2.30 -9.31
CA ALA A 54 14.56 3.31 -9.98
C ALA A 54 16.05 3.23 -9.59
N TYR A 55 16.36 2.56 -8.48
CA TYR A 55 17.71 2.40 -7.95
C TYR A 55 18.17 0.93 -7.98
N SER A 56 17.46 0.05 -8.70
CA SER A 56 17.74 -1.39 -8.72
C SER A 56 19.18 -1.72 -9.08
N ASP A 57 19.80 -0.99 -10.01
CA ASP A 57 21.21 -1.17 -10.40
C ASP A 57 22.22 -0.92 -9.26
N GLN A 58 21.79 -0.32 -8.15
CA GLN A 58 22.63 -0.09 -6.96
C GLN A 58 22.59 -1.26 -5.96
N PHE A 59 21.71 -2.25 -6.18
CA PHE A 59 21.61 -3.46 -5.37
C PHE A 59 22.31 -4.64 -6.07
N PRO A 60 22.95 -5.55 -5.30
CA PRO A 60 23.56 -6.74 -5.89
C PRO A 60 22.51 -7.58 -6.63
N PRO A 61 22.86 -8.23 -7.76
CA PRO A 61 21.94 -9.12 -8.45
C PRO A 61 21.60 -10.31 -7.56
N LEU A 62 20.35 -10.79 -7.65
CA LEU A 62 19.92 -11.98 -6.94
C LEU A 62 20.85 -13.17 -7.27
N PRO A 63 21.46 -13.83 -6.29
CA PRO A 63 22.34 -14.97 -6.53
C PRO A 63 21.63 -16.18 -7.14
N ASP A 64 22.40 -17.06 -7.76
CA ASP A 64 21.92 -18.34 -8.28
C ASP A 64 21.38 -19.26 -7.15
N ALA A 65 20.57 -20.25 -7.55
CA ALA A 65 20.07 -21.27 -6.63
C ALA A 65 21.21 -22.02 -5.92
N GLY A 66 21.00 -22.35 -4.65
CA GLY A 66 22.00 -22.98 -3.78
C GLY A 66 22.83 -22.01 -2.92
N VAL A 67 22.72 -20.70 -3.14
CA VAL A 67 23.36 -19.68 -2.29
C VAL A 67 22.49 -19.37 -1.08
N TRP A 68 23.12 -19.20 0.09
CA TRP A 68 22.44 -18.76 1.31
C TRP A 68 22.08 -17.29 1.23
N LEU A 69 20.84 -16.95 1.56
CA LEU A 69 20.31 -15.59 1.63
C LEU A 69 19.90 -15.28 3.07
N GLU A 70 20.25 -14.08 3.55
CA GLU A 70 19.89 -13.63 4.89
C GLU A 70 18.59 -12.81 4.86
N ALA A 71 17.72 -12.98 5.86
CA ALA A 71 16.50 -12.18 5.98
C ALA A 71 16.85 -10.67 6.09
N GLY A 72 16.12 -9.86 5.33
CA GLY A 72 16.34 -8.42 5.22
C GLY A 72 17.26 -8.00 4.08
N ASP A 73 18.04 -8.92 3.50
CA ASP A 73 18.89 -8.62 2.35
C ASP A 73 18.04 -8.21 1.14
N LYS A 74 18.57 -7.26 0.36
CA LYS A 74 17.94 -6.72 -0.84
C LYS A 74 18.75 -7.04 -2.08
N TYR A 75 18.06 -7.43 -3.14
CA TYR A 75 18.69 -7.80 -4.41
C TYR A 75 17.94 -7.18 -5.59
N SER A 76 18.66 -6.87 -6.66
CA SER A 76 18.06 -6.54 -7.95
C SER A 76 17.56 -7.80 -8.64
N HIS A 77 16.34 -7.72 -9.15
CA HIS A 77 15.67 -8.82 -9.84
C HIS A 77 14.58 -8.29 -10.76
N ALA A 78 14.55 -8.77 -12.02
CA ALA A 78 13.52 -8.42 -13.01
C ALA A 78 13.29 -6.90 -13.20
N GLY A 79 14.33 -6.08 -13.08
CA GLY A 79 14.24 -4.61 -13.20
C GLY A 79 13.71 -3.89 -11.95
N GLY A 80 13.42 -4.63 -10.88
CA GLY A 80 13.04 -4.10 -9.57
C GLY A 80 14.01 -4.52 -8.46
N VAL A 81 13.60 -4.27 -7.23
CA VAL A 81 14.28 -4.69 -6.01
C VAL A 81 13.37 -5.63 -5.25
N LEU A 82 13.94 -6.71 -4.71
CA LEU A 82 13.27 -7.63 -3.80
C LEU A 82 13.91 -7.60 -2.42
N ILE A 83 13.16 -8.02 -1.40
CA ILE A 83 13.63 -8.21 -0.02
C ILE A 83 13.51 -9.70 0.32
N VAL A 84 14.55 -10.29 0.90
CA VAL A 84 14.49 -11.63 1.47
C VAL A 84 13.70 -11.59 2.78
N ARG A 85 12.57 -12.30 2.87
CA ARG A 85 11.74 -12.31 4.09
C ARG A 85 12.24 -13.26 5.17
N GLN A 86 12.76 -14.42 4.77
CA GLN A 86 13.24 -15.46 5.68
C GLN A 86 14.64 -15.88 5.26
N SER A 87 15.56 -16.12 6.19
CA SER A 87 16.88 -16.65 5.83
C SER A 87 16.71 -18.07 5.28
N HIS A 88 17.19 -18.33 4.07
CA HIS A 88 17.02 -19.61 3.39
C HIS A 88 18.10 -19.82 2.33
N THR A 89 18.23 -21.07 1.86
CA THR A 89 19.00 -21.35 0.65
C THR A 89 18.13 -21.05 -0.57
N ARG A 90 18.62 -20.20 -1.49
CA ARG A 90 17.92 -19.81 -2.72
C ARG A 90 17.50 -21.06 -3.50
N THR A 91 16.20 -21.18 -3.74
CA THR A 91 15.62 -22.24 -4.58
C THR A 91 15.57 -21.83 -6.05
N GLU A 92 15.14 -22.73 -6.92
CA GLU A 92 14.92 -22.45 -8.35
C GLU A 92 13.61 -21.69 -8.63
N HIS A 93 12.71 -21.58 -7.65
CA HIS A 93 11.41 -20.94 -7.82
C HIS A 93 11.54 -19.44 -8.07
N ASP A 94 10.69 -18.88 -8.92
CA ASP A 94 10.65 -17.43 -9.15
C ASP A 94 10.26 -16.69 -7.85
N PRO A 95 11.00 -15.65 -7.41
CA PRO A 95 10.69 -14.90 -6.19
C PRO A 95 9.26 -14.36 -6.11
N ALA A 96 8.64 -14.01 -7.25
CA ALA A 96 7.27 -13.52 -7.29
C ALA A 96 6.24 -14.60 -6.91
N THR A 97 6.60 -15.88 -7.05
CA THR A 97 5.71 -17.04 -6.79
C THR A 97 5.87 -17.64 -5.38
N VAL A 98 6.87 -17.22 -4.61
CA VAL A 98 7.15 -17.73 -3.26
C VAL A 98 7.13 -16.59 -2.23
N PRO A 99 5.94 -16.00 -1.98
CA PRO A 99 5.83 -14.74 -1.25
C PRO A 99 6.15 -14.88 0.25
N ALA A 100 6.19 -16.11 0.80
CA ALA A 100 6.70 -16.37 2.14
C ALA A 100 8.21 -16.14 2.26
N LEU A 101 8.97 -16.27 1.16
CA LEU A 101 10.43 -16.16 1.13
C LEU A 101 10.92 -14.81 0.62
N PHE A 102 10.17 -14.17 -0.27
CA PHE A 102 10.54 -12.89 -0.88
C PHE A 102 9.41 -11.87 -0.84
N SER A 103 9.77 -10.62 -0.60
CA SER A 103 8.95 -9.46 -0.91
C SER A 103 9.38 -8.89 -2.25
N VAL A 104 8.43 -8.76 -3.18
CA VAL A 104 8.62 -8.12 -4.48
C VAL A 104 7.51 -7.09 -4.65
N HIS A 105 7.80 -6.02 -5.38
CA HIS A 105 6.75 -5.09 -5.79
C HIS A 105 5.71 -5.84 -6.63
N ARG A 106 4.44 -5.61 -6.33
CA ARG A 106 3.31 -6.10 -7.12
C ARG A 106 2.42 -4.92 -7.44
N GLU A 107 2.04 -4.81 -8.70
CA GLU A 107 0.97 -3.88 -9.07
C GLU A 107 -0.35 -4.38 -8.46
N ASP A 108 -1.29 -3.46 -8.32
CA ASP A 108 -2.59 -3.79 -7.77
C ASP A 108 -3.22 -4.96 -8.54
N ALA A 109 -3.12 -5.07 -9.87
CA ALA A 109 -3.72 -6.21 -10.58
C ALA A 109 -3.13 -7.62 -10.25
N ASP A 110 -1.95 -7.72 -9.62
CA ASP A 110 -1.20 -8.97 -9.43
C ASP A 110 -1.36 -9.59 -8.03
N TYR A 111 -2.60 -9.76 -7.58
CA TYR A 111 -2.89 -10.34 -6.26
C TYR A 111 -2.59 -11.84 -6.18
N LEU A 112 -2.15 -12.29 -5.01
CA LEU A 112 -1.91 -13.70 -4.72
C LEU A 112 -3.00 -14.30 -3.84
N GLU A 113 -3.24 -15.59 -3.99
CA GLU A 113 -4.05 -16.36 -3.03
C GLU A 113 -3.46 -16.27 -1.63
N TRP A 114 -4.33 -16.19 -0.64
CA TRP A 114 -3.98 -16.24 0.77
C TRP A 114 -3.38 -17.61 1.08
N ILE A 115 -2.21 -17.59 1.71
CA ILE A 115 -1.50 -18.79 2.13
C ILE A 115 -1.04 -18.65 3.58
N ALA A 116 -0.80 -19.77 4.24
CA ALA A 116 -0.15 -19.79 5.54
C ALA A 116 0.95 -20.87 5.59
N PRO A 117 2.09 -20.62 6.26
CA PRO A 117 2.48 -19.38 6.92
C PRO A 117 3.17 -18.38 5.97
N GLU A 118 2.69 -17.15 5.93
CA GLU A 118 3.28 -16.02 5.22
C GLU A 118 3.29 -14.80 6.15
N PHE A 119 4.41 -14.07 6.23
CA PHE A 119 4.37 -12.72 6.80
C PHE A 119 3.76 -11.77 5.78
N VAL A 120 2.71 -11.03 6.14
CA VAL A 120 2.05 -10.02 5.32
C VAL A 120 2.25 -8.63 5.92
N ALA A 121 2.73 -7.69 5.13
CA ALA A 121 2.92 -6.30 5.53
C ALA A 121 1.60 -5.51 5.44
N LEU A 122 1.59 -4.30 6.02
CA LEU A 122 0.47 -3.36 5.90
C LEU A 122 0.14 -3.10 4.42
N GLY A 123 -1.13 -3.15 4.07
CA GLY A 123 -1.63 -2.86 2.72
C GLY A 123 -1.50 -4.01 1.73
N VAL A 124 -0.83 -5.13 2.07
CA VAL A 124 -0.76 -6.30 1.20
C VAL A 124 -2.16 -6.86 0.95
N ILE A 125 -2.49 -7.13 -0.32
CA ILE A 125 -3.76 -7.72 -0.71
C ILE A 125 -3.62 -9.22 -0.95
N ARG A 126 -4.57 -10.02 -0.45
CA ARG A 126 -4.67 -11.46 -0.71
C ARG A 126 -6.07 -11.86 -1.14
N ILE A 127 -6.17 -12.87 -1.99
CA ILE A 127 -7.44 -13.49 -2.38
C ILE A 127 -7.75 -14.61 -1.40
N TYR A 128 -8.95 -14.64 -0.82
CA TYR A 128 -9.42 -15.75 0.01
C TYR A 128 -10.87 -16.06 -0.31
N GLY A 129 -11.15 -17.30 -0.71
CA GLY A 129 -12.50 -17.71 -1.09
C GLY A 129 -13.06 -16.94 -2.28
N GLY A 130 -12.19 -16.42 -3.17
CA GLY A 130 -12.58 -15.62 -4.34
C GLY A 130 -12.79 -14.12 -4.07
N GLN A 131 -12.64 -13.66 -2.83
CA GLN A 131 -12.74 -12.23 -2.47
C GLN A 131 -11.36 -11.66 -2.14
N HIS A 132 -11.13 -10.38 -2.43
CA HIS A 132 -9.88 -9.71 -2.09
C HIS A 132 -9.94 -9.11 -0.68
N TYR A 133 -8.82 -9.21 0.03
CA TYR A 133 -8.67 -8.69 1.38
C TYR A 133 -7.35 -7.93 1.53
N LYS A 134 -7.42 -6.76 2.15
CA LYS A 134 -6.27 -5.91 2.49
C LYS A 134 -5.83 -6.14 3.92
N CYS A 135 -4.53 -6.37 4.10
CA CYS A 135 -3.91 -6.47 5.41
C CYS A 135 -3.91 -5.09 6.10
N LEU A 136 -4.51 -5.02 7.29
CA LEU A 136 -4.63 -3.81 8.11
C LEU A 136 -3.51 -3.68 9.16
N GLN A 137 -2.95 -4.80 9.58
CA GLN A 137 -1.90 -4.85 10.61
C GLN A 137 -0.86 -5.90 10.21
N PRO A 138 0.44 -5.56 10.13
CA PRO A 138 1.48 -6.53 9.76
C PRO A 138 1.47 -7.75 10.71
N HIS A 139 1.40 -8.95 10.14
CA HIS A 139 1.36 -10.20 10.91
C HIS A 139 1.80 -11.40 10.06
N THR A 140 2.03 -12.54 10.72
CA THR A 140 2.16 -13.83 10.04
C THR A 140 0.79 -14.50 9.98
N THR A 141 0.33 -14.83 8.77
CA THR A 141 -0.93 -15.55 8.53
C THR A 141 -0.93 -16.89 9.26
N GLN A 142 -2.06 -17.24 9.86
CA GLN A 142 -2.25 -18.53 10.54
C GLN A 142 -3.53 -19.21 10.04
N PRO A 143 -3.59 -20.55 9.99
CA PRO A 143 -4.76 -21.28 9.48
C PRO A 143 -6.09 -20.93 10.16
N ASP A 144 -6.04 -20.55 11.44
CA ASP A 144 -7.20 -20.13 12.24
C ASP A 144 -7.49 -18.62 12.13
N TRP A 145 -6.58 -17.84 11.53
CA TRP A 145 -6.70 -16.39 11.33
C TRP A 145 -7.00 -16.04 9.88
N THR A 146 -8.00 -16.71 9.30
CA THR A 146 -8.46 -16.43 7.93
C THR A 146 -9.04 -15.02 7.81
N PRO A 147 -8.98 -14.36 6.63
CA PRO A 147 -9.43 -12.97 6.50
C PRO A 147 -10.85 -12.69 7.01
N PRO A 148 -11.88 -13.53 6.73
CA PRO A 148 -13.22 -13.32 7.28
C PRO A 148 -13.32 -13.51 8.81
N ALA A 149 -12.41 -14.28 9.41
CA ALA A 149 -12.42 -14.57 10.85
C ALA A 149 -11.70 -13.51 11.68
N THR A 150 -10.85 -12.68 11.06
CA THR A 150 -10.01 -11.69 11.75
C THR A 150 -10.14 -10.27 11.16
N PRO A 151 -11.33 -9.62 11.28
CA PRO A 151 -11.60 -8.30 10.70
C PRO A 151 -10.74 -7.16 11.28
N ALA A 152 -10.04 -7.38 12.39
CA ALA A 152 -9.04 -6.44 12.91
C ALA A 152 -7.71 -6.48 12.13
N LEU A 153 -7.44 -7.59 11.42
CA LEU A 153 -6.22 -7.82 10.64
C LEU A 153 -6.46 -7.67 9.14
N TRP A 154 -7.70 -7.86 8.68
CA TRP A 154 -8.08 -7.84 7.27
C TRP A 154 -9.34 -7.01 7.04
N ALA A 155 -9.33 -6.18 5.99
CA ALA A 155 -10.52 -5.55 5.44
C ALA A 155 -10.84 -6.16 4.07
N GLU A 156 -12.11 -6.28 3.73
CA GLU A 156 -12.51 -6.57 2.36
C GLU A 156 -12.03 -5.44 1.45
N TYR A 157 -11.47 -5.80 0.31
CA TYR A 157 -10.88 -4.88 -0.63
C TYR A 157 -11.55 -5.09 -2.00
N THR A 158 -11.84 -3.99 -2.68
CA THR A 158 -12.33 -4.03 -4.06
C THR A 158 -11.24 -3.45 -4.94
N PRO A 159 -10.59 -4.26 -5.79
CA PRO A 159 -9.56 -3.75 -6.65
C PRO A 159 -10.13 -2.80 -7.70
N PRO A 160 -9.33 -1.84 -8.19
CA PRO A 160 -9.68 -1.09 -9.38
C PRO A 160 -9.86 -2.09 -10.53
N VAL A 161 -11.01 -2.06 -11.19
CA VAL A 161 -11.30 -2.94 -12.32
C VAL A 161 -10.30 -2.64 -13.46
N SER A 162 -9.49 -3.60 -13.89
CA SER A 162 -8.54 -3.37 -14.99
C SER A 162 -9.31 -3.01 -16.27
N GLY A 163 -9.02 -1.84 -16.85
CA GLY A 163 -9.77 -1.30 -18.00
C GLY A 163 -11.13 -0.68 -17.64
N GLY A 164 -11.37 -0.45 -16.35
CA GLY A 164 -12.54 0.27 -15.88
C GLY A 164 -12.59 1.72 -16.38
N GLU A 165 -13.74 2.35 -16.19
CA GLU A 165 -13.92 3.77 -16.42
C GLU A 165 -14.41 4.45 -15.15
N TRP A 166 -14.00 5.70 -14.99
CA TRP A 166 -14.55 6.55 -13.96
C TRP A 166 -15.99 6.88 -14.33
N VAL A 167 -16.93 6.44 -13.51
CA VAL A 167 -18.35 6.71 -13.66
C VAL A 167 -18.85 7.59 -12.53
N ASP A 168 -19.86 8.40 -12.81
CA ASP A 168 -20.56 9.19 -11.81
C ASP A 168 -21.18 8.26 -10.75
N SER A 169 -20.84 8.47 -9.47
CA SER A 169 -21.40 7.69 -8.36
C SER A 169 -22.86 8.03 -8.04
N GLY A 170 -23.37 9.15 -8.58
CA GLY A 170 -24.63 9.77 -8.19
C GLY A 170 -24.51 10.73 -7.00
N GLU A 171 -23.35 10.77 -6.36
CA GLU A 171 -23.09 11.57 -5.15
C GLU A 171 -22.13 12.73 -5.42
N THR A 172 -22.24 13.78 -4.59
CA THR A 172 -21.41 14.99 -4.71
C THR A 172 -20.68 15.32 -3.42
N ALA A 173 -19.49 15.90 -3.55
CA ALA A 173 -18.76 16.50 -2.44
C ALA A 173 -19.40 17.85 -2.12
N ILE A 174 -19.97 18.00 -0.92
CA ILE A 174 -20.70 19.20 -0.50
C ILE A 174 -19.76 20.22 0.16
N ALA A 175 -18.78 19.75 0.93
CA ALA A 175 -17.87 20.63 1.65
C ALA A 175 -16.58 19.92 2.08
N PHE A 176 -15.48 20.66 2.09
CA PHE A 176 -14.26 20.24 2.79
C PHE A 176 -14.36 20.57 4.28
N LEU A 177 -14.13 19.58 5.14
CA LEU A 177 -14.22 19.71 6.60
C LEU A 177 -12.85 19.81 7.30
N GLY A 178 -11.74 19.70 6.56
CA GLY A 178 -10.37 19.71 7.10
C GLY A 178 -9.68 18.35 7.01
N SER A 179 -8.35 18.33 6.97
CA SER A 179 -7.49 17.12 7.11
C SER A 179 -8.08 15.85 6.49
N GLN A 180 -8.26 15.82 5.17
CA GLN A 180 -8.80 14.67 4.40
C GLN A 180 -10.30 14.38 4.57
N VAL A 181 -11.03 15.15 5.36
CA VAL A 181 -12.45 14.90 5.62
C VAL A 181 -13.31 15.73 4.66
N ILE A 182 -14.20 15.08 3.92
CA ILE A 182 -15.20 15.72 3.08
C ILE A 182 -16.62 15.33 3.51
N ARG A 183 -17.56 16.25 3.35
CA ARG A 183 -18.98 16.00 3.46
C ARG A 183 -19.53 15.63 2.08
N VAL A 184 -20.38 14.62 2.01
CA VAL A 184 -20.98 14.10 0.77
C VAL A 184 -22.51 14.02 0.88
N THR A 185 -23.23 13.93 -0.24
CA THR A 185 -24.69 13.82 -0.26
C THR A 185 -25.21 12.56 0.43
N ASP A 186 -24.65 11.40 0.13
CA ASP A 186 -24.89 10.13 0.81
C ASP A 186 -23.57 9.34 0.94
N THR A 187 -23.51 8.39 1.87
CA THR A 187 -22.38 7.47 2.00
C THR A 187 -22.49 6.25 1.09
N ALA A 188 -23.67 5.90 0.59
CA ALA A 188 -23.80 4.95 -0.50
C ALA A 188 -23.51 5.65 -1.84
N PRO A 189 -22.71 5.05 -2.77
CA PRO A 189 -22.26 3.66 -2.81
C PRO A 189 -20.87 3.40 -2.19
N PHE A 190 -20.30 4.34 -1.45
CA PHE A 190 -18.90 4.27 -1.02
C PHE A 190 -18.63 3.16 0.02
N SER A 191 -17.43 2.58 -0.05
CA SER A 191 -16.88 1.67 0.96
C SER A 191 -15.47 2.12 1.39
N ALA A 192 -15.00 1.64 2.53
CA ALA A 192 -13.58 1.78 2.85
C ALA A 192 -12.71 1.13 1.76
N ASP A 193 -11.54 1.70 1.54
CA ASP A 193 -10.58 1.39 0.47
C ASP A 193 -11.09 1.60 -0.97
N MET A 194 -12.30 2.14 -1.17
CA MET A 194 -12.82 2.44 -2.51
C MET A 194 -12.01 3.57 -3.15
N GLN A 195 -11.56 3.35 -4.40
CA GLN A 195 -11.02 4.42 -5.22
C GLN A 195 -12.15 5.34 -5.72
N ILE A 196 -11.93 6.64 -5.53
CA ILE A 196 -12.79 7.71 -5.98
C ILE A 196 -11.98 8.73 -6.78
N ARG A 197 -12.67 9.50 -7.63
CA ARG A 197 -12.08 10.65 -8.32
C ARG A 197 -12.98 11.85 -8.17
N ILE A 198 -12.39 12.99 -7.82
CA ILE A 198 -13.11 14.26 -7.66
C ILE A 198 -12.35 15.31 -8.46
N GLY A 199 -13.01 15.90 -9.46
CA GLY A 199 -12.38 16.92 -10.31
C GLY A 199 -11.13 16.43 -11.04
N GLY A 200 -11.07 15.14 -11.37
CA GLY A 200 -9.91 14.52 -12.03
C GLY A 200 -8.75 14.14 -11.08
N VAL A 201 -8.88 14.36 -9.78
CA VAL A 201 -7.89 13.94 -8.78
C VAL A 201 -8.38 12.67 -8.10
N GLU A 202 -7.55 11.64 -8.05
CA GLU A 202 -7.87 10.34 -7.49
C GLU A 202 -7.55 10.28 -5.99
N ALA A 203 -8.40 9.60 -5.23
CA ALA A 203 -8.21 9.31 -3.82
C ALA A 203 -8.84 7.97 -3.43
N VAL A 204 -8.52 7.51 -2.23
CA VAL A 204 -9.08 6.32 -1.60
C VAL A 204 -9.93 6.73 -0.41
N VAL A 205 -11.14 6.18 -0.29
CA VAL A 205 -12.00 6.35 0.88
C VAL A 205 -11.42 5.56 2.04
N MET A 206 -10.92 6.24 3.06
CA MET A 206 -10.30 5.63 4.23
C MET A 206 -11.35 5.25 5.29
N GLN A 207 -12.36 6.09 5.50
CA GLN A 207 -13.41 5.89 6.50
C GLN A 207 -14.72 6.53 6.07
N ILE A 208 -15.82 5.99 6.59
CA ILE A 208 -17.18 6.43 6.28
C ILE A 208 -17.93 6.68 7.59
N HIS A 209 -18.60 7.83 7.69
CA HIS A 209 -19.51 8.13 8.78
C HIS A 209 -20.87 8.59 8.24
N THR A 210 -21.95 8.01 8.77
CA THR A 210 -23.32 8.29 8.34
C THR A 210 -24.12 8.96 9.48
N PRO A 211 -23.97 10.27 9.70
CA PRO A 211 -24.62 10.99 10.81
C PRO A 211 -26.13 11.22 10.61
N GLY A 212 -26.76 10.59 9.62
CA GLY A 212 -28.20 10.66 9.34
C GLY A 212 -28.65 11.80 8.41
N VAL A 213 -27.82 12.84 8.22
CA VAL A 213 -28.00 13.87 7.18
C VAL A 213 -26.63 14.14 6.54
N ASN A 214 -26.52 13.84 5.25
CA ASN A 214 -25.29 13.90 4.48
C ASN A 214 -24.21 12.93 5.03
N GLY A 215 -23.44 12.31 4.14
CA GLY A 215 -22.33 11.45 4.52
C GLY A 215 -21.07 12.24 4.88
N ILE A 216 -20.13 11.54 5.51
CA ILE A 216 -18.75 12.01 5.68
C ILE A 216 -17.81 10.91 5.19
N LEU A 217 -16.89 11.28 4.29
CA LEU A 217 -15.80 10.43 3.84
C LEU A 217 -14.47 11.03 4.35
N VAL A 218 -13.59 10.18 4.83
CA VAL A 218 -12.17 10.50 5.02
C VAL A 218 -11.43 9.96 3.81
N ILE A 219 -10.66 10.78 3.09
CA ILE A 219 -10.09 10.42 1.78
C ILE A 219 -8.58 10.66 1.72
N ASN A 220 -7.81 9.79 1.07
CA ASN A 220 -6.36 9.95 0.91
C ASN A 220 -5.94 9.78 -0.56
N PRO A 221 -5.18 10.72 -1.17
CA PRO A 221 -4.74 12.01 -0.62
C PRO A 221 -5.90 12.99 -0.36
N HIS A 222 -5.60 14.08 0.33
CA HIS A 222 -6.55 15.18 0.48
C HIS A 222 -6.86 15.79 -0.89
N ILE A 223 -8.15 15.90 -1.21
CA ILE A 223 -8.66 16.64 -2.35
C ILE A 223 -9.41 17.88 -1.86
N ALA A 224 -8.99 19.05 -2.34
CA ALA A 224 -9.71 20.29 -2.06
C ALA A 224 -11.02 20.32 -2.86
N VAL A 225 -12.14 20.53 -2.17
CA VAL A 225 -13.47 20.65 -2.78
C VAL A 225 -14.12 21.97 -2.40
N THR A 226 -14.86 22.56 -3.34
CA THR A 226 -15.55 23.85 -3.22
C THR A 226 -17.06 23.70 -3.03
N GLY A 227 -17.61 22.51 -3.30
CA GLY A 227 -19.01 22.15 -3.11
C GLY A 227 -19.73 21.94 -4.44
N GLY A 228 -20.37 20.77 -4.58
CA GLY A 228 -21.13 20.35 -5.76
C GLY A 228 -20.32 19.53 -6.77
N GLU A 229 -19.04 19.23 -6.51
CA GLU A 229 -18.24 18.37 -7.37
C GLU A 229 -18.79 16.94 -7.37
N ILE A 230 -18.91 16.35 -8.56
CA ILE A 230 -19.25 14.94 -8.74
C ILE A 230 -18.12 14.09 -8.16
N ILE A 231 -18.50 13.05 -7.43
CA ILE A 231 -17.59 12.00 -7.00
C ILE A 231 -17.75 10.85 -7.99
N GLU A 232 -16.68 10.51 -8.68
CA GLU A 232 -16.64 9.37 -9.58
C GLU A 232 -16.12 8.15 -8.83
N ILE A 233 -16.63 6.98 -9.17
CA ILE A 233 -16.12 5.68 -8.72
C ILE A 233 -15.56 4.93 -9.92
N TRP A 234 -14.55 4.12 -9.69
CA TRP A 234 -13.94 3.30 -10.73
C TRP A 234 -14.74 2.00 -10.91
N GLN A 235 -15.26 1.74 -12.12
CA GLN A 235 -16.11 0.58 -12.46
C GLN A 235 -15.64 -0.15 -13.71
#